data_AF-A0A2H3EGJ7-F1
#
_entry.id   AF-A0A2H3EGJ7-F1
#
_cell.length_a   1.000
_cell.length_b   1.000
_cell.length_c   1.000
_cell.angle_alpha   90.00
_cell.angle_beta   90.00
_cell.angle_gamma   90.00
#
_symmetry.space_group_name_H-M   'P 1'
#
loop_
_entity.id
_entity.type
_entity.pdbx_description
1 polymer ?
#
loop_
_entity_poly.entity_id
_entity_poly.type
_entity_poly.pdbx_seq_one_letter_code
_entity_poly.pdbx_strand_id
1 'polypeptide(L)'
;MSPNIVTLLPPEIIEQIISSLWTLELTTAERVHLITSSVLVNHAWAELFLRVSWRDVSIPTLPFIVHFRRLLCGEATITRILNLDQGLPNILCRNITFGVSKRGGSKDPMTDARANLGMFFLGHREIVPNLRWITYSDGTDVKRVAFRWAVPPATQGASAKT
;
A
#
# COMPACT_ATOMS: atom_id res chain seq x y z
N MET A 1 -13.81 -21.34 28.42
CA MET A 1 -13.08 -20.66 27.32
C MET A 1 -13.39 -21.39 26.04
N SER A 2 -14.19 -20.80 25.16
CA SER A 2 -14.43 -21.37 23.84
C SER A 2 -13.12 -21.32 23.04
N PRO A 3 -12.71 -22.40 22.36
CA PRO A 3 -11.51 -22.36 21.55
C PRO A 3 -11.66 -21.27 20.48
N ASN A 4 -10.62 -20.45 20.31
CA ASN A 4 -10.61 -19.39 19.30
C ASN A 4 -10.63 -20.06 17.92
N ILE A 5 -11.79 -20.12 17.26
CA ILE A 5 -11.96 -20.85 15.99
C ILE A 5 -11.00 -20.34 14.91
N VAL A 6 -10.58 -19.07 15.00
CA VAL A 6 -9.60 -18.48 14.08
C VAL A 6 -8.24 -19.19 14.16
N THR A 7 -7.87 -19.76 15.32
CA THR A 7 -6.62 -20.54 15.44
C THR A 7 -6.74 -21.97 14.91
N LEU A 8 -7.94 -22.40 14.47
CA LEU A 8 -8.18 -23.74 13.92
C LEU A 8 -8.22 -23.76 12.39
N LEU A 9 -8.30 -22.60 11.73
CA LEU A 9 -8.27 -22.52 10.28
C LEU A 9 -6.82 -22.64 9.77
N PRO A 10 -6.58 -23.39 8.69
CA PRO A 10 -5.29 -23.36 8.00
C PRO A 10 -4.95 -21.92 7.55
N PRO A 11 -3.68 -21.49 7.64
CA PRO A 11 -3.25 -20.15 7.22
C PRO A 11 -3.68 -19.79 5.80
N GLU A 12 -3.72 -20.77 4.89
CA GLU A 12 -4.13 -20.60 3.50
C GLU A 12 -5.59 -20.16 3.38
N ILE A 13 -6.46 -20.70 4.25
CA ILE A 13 -7.88 -20.34 4.29
C ILE A 13 -8.04 -18.92 4.84
N ILE A 14 -7.27 -18.56 5.86
CA ILE A 14 -7.27 -17.20 6.41
C ILE A 14 -6.79 -16.19 5.36
N GLU A 15 -5.70 -16.48 4.65
CA GLU A 15 -5.19 -15.63 3.56
C GLU A 15 -6.24 -15.46 2.46
N GLN A 16 -6.98 -16.52 2.11
CA GLN A 16 -8.05 -16.45 1.11
C GLN A 16 -9.23 -15.59 1.58
N ILE A 17 -9.64 -15.69 2.85
CA ILE A 17 -10.68 -14.83 3.44
C ILE A 17 -10.24 -13.38 3.40
N ILE A 18 -9.03 -13.08 3.88
CA ILE A 18 -8.45 -11.74 3.91
C ILE A 18 -8.36 -11.16 2.49
N SER A 19 -7.87 -11.94 1.53
CA SER A 19 -7.76 -11.52 0.13
C SER A 19 -9.13 -11.19 -0.45
N SER A 20 -10.14 -12.02 -0.17
CA SER A 20 -11.51 -11.78 -0.63
C SER A 20 -12.06 -10.47 -0.04
N LEU A 21 -11.93 -10.27 1.27
CA LEU A 21 -12.34 -9.03 1.95
C LEU A 21 -11.59 -7.81 1.41
N TRP A 22 -10.29 -7.94 1.14
CA TRP A 22 -9.46 -6.85 0.64
C TRP A 22 -9.86 -6.38 -0.76
N THR A 23 -10.31 -7.31 -1.62
CA THR A 23 -10.74 -6.99 -2.99
C THR A 23 -12.14 -6.37 -3.10
N LEU A 24 -12.94 -6.37 -2.02
CA LEU A 24 -14.27 -5.76 -2.03
C LEU A 24 -14.20 -4.26 -2.32
N GLU A 25 -15.19 -3.74 -3.03
CA GLU A 25 -15.39 -2.32 -3.21
C GLU A 25 -15.96 -1.70 -1.94
N LEU A 26 -15.07 -1.26 -1.06
CA LEU A 26 -15.41 -0.64 0.22
C LEU A 26 -15.38 0.88 0.11
N THR A 27 -16.31 1.55 0.79
CA THR A 27 -16.20 2.98 1.07
C THR A 27 -14.93 3.28 1.87
N THR A 28 -14.48 4.54 1.85
CA THR A 28 -13.31 4.97 2.64
C THR A 28 -13.45 4.62 4.13
N ALA A 29 -14.66 4.76 4.70
CA ALA A 29 -14.92 4.43 6.10
C ALA A 29 -14.80 2.92 6.38
N GLU A 30 -15.40 2.09 5.52
CA GLU A 30 -15.31 0.63 5.62
C GLU A 30 -13.87 0.14 5.40
N ARG A 31 -13.13 0.75 4.47
CA ARG A 31 -11.71 0.43 4.24
C ARG A 31 -10.86 0.73 5.47
N VAL A 32 -11.07 1.90 6.10
CA VAL A 32 -10.38 2.24 7.35
C VAL A 32 -10.75 1.25 8.44
N HIS A 33 -12.03 0.92 8.59
CA HIS A 33 -12.50 -0.05 9.58
C HIS A 33 -11.88 -1.44 9.37
N LEU A 34 -11.84 -1.93 8.13
CA LEU A 34 -11.20 -3.21 7.80
C LEU A 34 -9.72 -3.22 8.18
N ILE A 35 -8.98 -2.16 7.85
CA ILE A 35 -7.55 -2.05 8.16
C ILE A 35 -7.33 -2.05 9.68
N THR A 36 -8.06 -1.21 10.42
CA THR A 36 -7.84 -1.05 11.87
C THR A 36 -8.34 -2.25 12.67
N SER A 37 -9.44 -2.87 12.28
CA SER A 37 -9.97 -4.06 12.97
C SER A 37 -9.14 -5.31 12.68
N SER A 38 -8.67 -5.52 11.45
CA SER A 38 -7.95 -6.74 11.07
C SER A 38 -6.64 -6.92 11.84
N VAL A 39 -5.91 -5.84 12.11
CA VAL A 39 -4.66 -5.92 12.89
C VAL A 39 -4.88 -6.20 14.38
N LEU A 40 -6.13 -6.21 14.86
CA LEU A 40 -6.49 -6.43 16.27
C LEU A 40 -7.10 -7.82 16.54
N VAL A 41 -7.31 -8.65 15.52
CA VAL A 41 -7.93 -9.98 15.68
C VAL A 41 -7.04 -10.93 16.49
N ASN A 42 -5.85 -11.22 15.97
CA ASN A 42 -4.76 -11.92 16.64
C ASN A 42 -3.48 -11.74 15.81
N HIS A 43 -2.34 -12.22 16.32
CA HIS A 43 -1.04 -12.07 15.66
C HIS A 43 -1.01 -12.69 14.24
N ALA A 44 -1.51 -13.93 14.08
CA ALA A 44 -1.48 -14.63 12.80
C ALA A 44 -2.35 -13.94 11.74
N TRP A 45 -3.55 -13.51 12.12
CA TRP A 45 -4.46 -12.75 11.25
C TRP A 45 -3.84 -11.41 10.85
N ALA A 46 -3.26 -10.68 11.81
CA ALA A 46 -2.61 -9.40 11.54
C ALA A 46 -1.45 -9.56 10.55
N GLU A 47 -0.62 -10.60 10.73
CA GLU A 47 0.49 -10.89 9.83
C GLU A 47 0.02 -11.16 8.39
N LEU A 48 -0.95 -12.07 8.23
CA LEU A 48 -1.51 -12.40 6.92
C LEU A 48 -2.22 -11.19 6.29
N PHE A 49 -2.95 -10.41 7.09
CA PHE A 49 -3.61 -9.18 6.65
C PHE A 49 -2.62 -8.17 6.10
N LEU A 50 -1.49 -7.96 6.78
CA LEU A 50 -0.45 -7.06 6.33
C LEU A 50 0.21 -7.56 5.04
N ARG A 51 0.51 -8.86 4.93
CA ARG A 51 1.06 -9.45 3.69
C ARG A 51 0.15 -9.22 2.48
N VAL A 52 -1.17 -9.40 2.66
CA VAL A 52 -2.16 -9.15 1.59
C VAL A 52 -2.25 -7.65 1.29
N SER A 53 -2.48 -6.82 2.31
CA SER A 53 -2.71 -5.37 2.14
C SER A 53 -1.46 -4.61 1.67
N TRP A 54 -0.25 -5.10 1.93
CA TRP A 54 0.99 -4.51 1.41
C TRP A 54 1.26 -4.88 -0.03
N ARG A 55 0.63 -5.93 -0.57
CA ARG A 55 0.76 -6.30 -1.98
C ARG A 55 0.02 -5.32 -2.88
N ASP A 56 -1.23 -5.02 -2.51
CA ASP A 56 -2.12 -4.10 -3.21
C ASP A 56 -2.60 -3.02 -2.24
N VAL A 57 -1.78 -2.00 -2.04
CA VAL A 57 -1.96 -0.98 -0.99
C VAL A 57 -3.14 -0.09 -1.31
N SER A 58 -4.04 0.09 -0.35
CA SER A 58 -5.10 1.10 -0.39
C SER A 58 -4.76 2.24 0.56
N ILE A 59 -4.78 3.47 0.06
CA ILE A 59 -4.55 4.71 0.80
C ILE A 59 -5.89 5.42 0.99
N PRO A 60 -6.63 5.17 2.08
CA PRO A 60 -7.96 5.75 2.27
C PRO A 60 -7.93 7.21 2.73
N THR A 61 -6.87 7.66 3.42
CA THR A 61 -6.81 8.99 4.05
C THR A 61 -5.41 9.59 3.98
N LEU A 62 -5.31 10.92 4.11
CA LEU A 62 -4.02 11.62 4.19
C LEU A 62 -3.12 11.17 5.34
N PRO A 63 -3.62 10.97 6.58
CA PRO A 63 -2.77 10.44 7.65
C PRO A 63 -2.21 9.06 7.31
N PHE A 64 -2.94 8.24 6.55
CA PHE A 64 -2.49 6.92 6.13
C PHE A 64 -1.28 7.00 5.17
N ILE A 65 -1.16 8.08 4.39
CA ILE A 65 0.01 8.33 3.52
C ILE A 65 1.27 8.46 4.36
N VAL A 66 1.21 9.28 5.41
CA VAL A 66 2.34 9.51 6.31
C VAL A 66 2.72 8.21 7.02
N HIS A 67 1.70 7.45 7.44
CA HIS A 67 1.91 6.13 8.03
C HIS A 67 2.59 5.16 7.04
N PHE A 68 2.11 5.10 5.80
CA PHE A 68 2.65 4.22 4.77
C PHE A 68 4.09 4.61 4.39
N ARG A 69 4.42 5.90 4.35
CA ARG A 69 5.80 6.37 4.19
C ARG A 69 6.70 5.84 5.32
N ARG A 70 6.28 5.99 6.58
CA ARG A 70 7.05 5.47 7.73
C ARG A 70 7.24 3.96 7.64
N LEU A 71 6.20 3.25 7.19
CA LEU A 71 6.27 1.81 6.96
C LEU A 71 7.35 1.45 5.95
N LEU A 72 7.39 2.14 4.80
CA LEU A 72 8.39 1.92 3.76
C LEU A 72 9.82 2.29 4.16
N CYS A 73 9.97 3.21 5.11
CA CYS A 73 11.27 3.60 5.68
C CYS A 73 11.72 2.68 6.84
N GLY A 74 10.97 1.62 7.18
CA GLY A 74 11.30 0.75 8.33
C GLY A 74 11.05 1.40 9.70
N GLU A 75 10.32 2.52 9.74
CA GLU A 75 10.03 3.29 10.95
C GLU A 75 8.71 2.88 11.64
N ALA A 76 7.89 2.05 10.99
CA ALA A 76 6.61 1.66 11.55
C ALA A 76 6.75 0.64 12.69
N THR A 77 6.12 0.91 13.83
CA THR A 77 6.13 0.02 15.00
C THR A 77 5.49 -1.34 14.73
N ILE A 78 4.52 -1.41 13.80
CA ILE A 78 3.74 -2.63 13.54
C ILE A 78 4.61 -3.79 13.03
N THR A 79 5.63 -3.51 12.20
CA THR A 79 6.56 -4.56 11.73
C THR A 79 7.37 -5.12 12.89
N ARG A 80 7.79 -4.27 13.83
CA ARG A 80 8.52 -4.69 15.03
C ARG A 80 7.65 -5.50 15.99
N ILE A 81 6.41 -5.07 16.23
CA ILE A 81 5.46 -5.78 17.11
C ILE A 81 5.17 -7.18 16.59
N LEU A 82 5.05 -7.33 15.27
CA LEU A 82 4.73 -8.61 14.62
C LEU A 82 5.96 -9.41 14.18
N ASN A 83 7.17 -8.98 14.56
CA ASN A 83 8.44 -9.58 14.14
C ASN A 83 8.57 -9.79 12.62
N LEU A 84 8.01 -8.86 11.84
CA LEU A 84 8.09 -8.83 10.39
C LEU A 84 9.37 -8.12 9.92
N ASP A 85 9.91 -8.56 8.80
CA ASP A 85 11.00 -7.85 8.12
C ASP A 85 10.55 -6.42 7.76
N GLN A 86 11.36 -5.43 8.16
CA GLN A 86 11.11 -4.02 7.92
C GLN A 86 11.11 -3.67 6.42
N GLY A 87 11.82 -4.45 5.59
CA GLY A 87 11.82 -4.31 4.13
C GLY A 87 10.66 -5.05 3.43
N LEU A 88 9.87 -5.84 4.16
CA LEU A 88 8.78 -6.62 3.57
C LEU A 88 7.72 -5.76 2.85
N PRO A 89 7.26 -4.61 3.38
CA PRO A 89 6.34 -3.73 2.67
C PRO A 89 6.88 -3.27 1.31
N ASN A 90 8.18 -2.99 1.24
CA ASN A 90 8.89 -2.49 0.05
C ASN A 90 8.85 -3.54 -1.06
N ILE A 91 9.14 -4.79 -0.71
CA ILE A 91 9.20 -5.91 -1.64
C ILE A 91 7.80 -6.35 -2.07
N LEU A 92 6.81 -6.31 -1.17
CA LEU A 92 5.45 -6.76 -1.50
C LEU A 92 4.67 -5.76 -2.35
N CYS A 93 4.88 -4.46 -2.19
CA CYS A 93 4.11 -3.40 -2.86
C CYS A 93 4.20 -3.50 -4.39
N ARG A 94 3.05 -3.81 -5.01
CA ARG A 94 2.90 -3.92 -6.48
C ARG A 94 1.93 -2.90 -7.06
N ASN A 95 0.93 -2.51 -6.28
CA ASN A 95 -0.06 -1.52 -6.68
C ASN A 95 -0.40 -0.61 -5.49
N ILE A 96 -0.61 0.67 -5.78
CA ILE A 96 -1.10 1.66 -4.81
C ILE A 96 -2.39 2.27 -5.34
N THR A 97 -3.46 2.17 -4.57
CA THR A 97 -4.78 2.72 -4.87
C THR A 97 -5.12 3.85 -3.91
N PHE A 98 -5.49 5.02 -4.43
CA PHE A 98 -5.95 6.14 -3.62
C PHE A 98 -7.46 6.13 -3.48
N GLY A 99 -7.95 6.16 -2.24
CA GLY A 99 -9.37 6.24 -1.90
C GLY A 99 -10.01 7.57 -2.31
N VAL A 100 -11.32 7.54 -2.55
CA VAL A 100 -12.12 8.68 -3.00
C VAL A 100 -12.42 9.61 -1.82
N SER A 101 -12.15 10.90 -1.97
CA SER A 101 -12.72 11.94 -1.12
C SER A 101 -13.97 12.50 -1.80
N LYS A 102 -15.17 12.06 -1.39
CA LYS A 102 -16.46 12.57 -1.92
C LYS A 102 -16.80 14.00 -1.43
N ARG A 103 -15.81 14.85 -1.13
CA ARG A 103 -16.08 16.25 -0.78
C ARG A 103 -15.84 17.13 -2.00
N GLY A 104 -16.94 17.51 -2.64
CA GLY A 104 -16.93 18.39 -3.81
C GLY A 104 -16.29 19.76 -3.55
N GLY A 105 -15.78 20.35 -4.63
CA GLY A 105 -15.69 21.80 -4.83
C GLY A 105 -14.41 22.52 -4.37
N SER A 106 -13.59 21.94 -3.51
CA SER A 106 -12.31 22.55 -3.09
C SER A 106 -11.17 21.60 -3.44
N LYS A 107 -9.99 22.14 -3.80
CA LYS A 107 -8.76 21.39 -4.12
C LYS A 107 -8.60 20.26 -3.09
N ASP A 108 -8.93 19.04 -3.50
CA ASP A 108 -9.00 17.91 -2.58
C ASP A 108 -7.60 17.67 -2.02
N PRO A 109 -7.41 17.73 -0.69
CA PRO A 109 -6.10 17.50 -0.07
C PRO A 109 -5.48 16.16 -0.50
N MET A 110 -6.32 15.15 -0.80
CA MET A 110 -5.85 13.87 -1.35
C MET A 110 -5.31 14.02 -2.77
N THR A 111 -5.85 14.94 -3.58
CA THR A 111 -5.34 15.25 -4.93
C THR A 111 -3.96 15.91 -4.89
N ASP A 112 -3.70 16.79 -3.92
CA ASP A 112 -2.37 17.39 -3.73
C ASP A 112 -1.36 16.36 -3.17
N ALA A 113 -1.79 15.54 -2.21
CA ALA A 113 -0.97 14.45 -1.69
C ALA A 113 -0.70 13.36 -2.73
N ARG A 114 -1.60 13.13 -3.70
CA ARG A 114 -1.37 12.26 -4.86
C ARG A 114 -0.21 12.75 -5.71
N ALA A 115 -0.13 14.05 -5.98
CA ALA A 115 0.97 14.66 -6.73
C ALA A 115 2.29 14.55 -5.95
N ASN A 116 2.26 14.84 -4.64
CA ASN A 116 3.43 14.77 -3.77
C ASN A 116 3.92 13.33 -3.49
N LEU A 117 3.02 12.34 -3.40
CA LEU A 117 3.40 10.93 -3.29
C LEU A 117 3.93 10.36 -4.60
N GLY A 118 3.35 10.76 -5.73
CA GLY A 118 3.95 10.50 -7.04
C GLY A 118 5.41 10.92 -7.03
N MET A 119 5.70 12.15 -6.60
CA MET A 119 7.07 12.65 -6.43
C MET A 119 7.90 11.85 -5.40
N PHE A 120 7.31 11.45 -4.26
CA PHE A 120 7.99 10.60 -3.28
C PHE A 120 8.41 9.24 -3.86
N PHE A 121 7.54 8.57 -4.63
CA PHE A 121 7.86 7.28 -5.24
C PHE A 121 8.78 7.42 -6.46
N LEU A 122 8.65 8.49 -7.24
CA LEU A 122 9.46 8.74 -8.45
C LEU A 122 10.95 8.89 -8.14
N GLY A 123 11.30 9.32 -6.92
CA GLY A 123 12.70 9.48 -6.49
C GLY A 123 13.36 8.24 -5.89
N HIS A 124 12.62 7.17 -5.59
CA HIS A 124 13.12 6.10 -4.71
C HIS A 124 12.79 4.69 -5.19
N ARG A 125 13.41 4.28 -6.30
CA ARG A 125 13.31 2.90 -6.85
C ARG A 125 13.66 1.81 -5.85
N GLU A 126 14.58 2.10 -4.95
CA GLU A 126 15.04 1.17 -3.92
C GLU A 126 13.97 0.90 -2.85
N ILE A 127 13.00 1.80 -2.69
CA ILE A 127 11.98 1.71 -1.62
C ILE A 127 10.76 0.89 -2.05
N VAL A 128 10.40 0.84 -3.34
CA VAL A 128 9.27 0.02 -3.82
C VAL A 128 9.60 -0.66 -5.16
N PRO A 129 10.59 -1.56 -5.20
CA PRO A 129 11.14 -2.11 -6.43
C PRO A 129 10.11 -2.84 -7.31
N ASN A 130 9.03 -3.34 -6.69
CA ASN A 130 7.99 -4.11 -7.36
C ASN A 130 6.73 -3.31 -7.71
N LEU A 131 6.72 -1.99 -7.45
CA LEU A 131 5.58 -1.14 -7.81
C LEU A 131 5.41 -1.07 -9.32
N ARG A 132 4.23 -1.46 -9.81
CA ARG A 132 3.88 -1.50 -11.23
C ARG A 132 2.81 -0.47 -11.59
N TRP A 133 1.88 -0.24 -10.68
CA TRP A 133 0.68 0.53 -10.97
C TRP A 133 0.37 1.50 -9.84
N ILE A 134 -0.06 2.70 -10.23
CA ILE A 134 -0.76 3.61 -9.34
C ILE A 134 -2.17 3.77 -9.89
N THR A 135 -3.15 3.47 -9.05
CA THR A 135 -4.57 3.52 -9.39
C THR A 135 -5.22 4.70 -8.67
N TYR A 136 -5.90 5.52 -9.45
CA TYR A 136 -6.68 6.65 -8.99
C TYR A 136 -8.15 6.32 -9.22
N SER A 137 -8.93 6.21 -8.15
CA SER A 137 -10.40 6.18 -8.25
C SER A 137 -10.94 7.54 -7.85
N ASP A 138 -11.93 8.07 -8.58
CA ASP A 138 -12.73 9.23 -8.18
C ASP A 138 -14.20 8.87 -7.91
N GLY A 139 -14.51 7.56 -7.86
CA GLY A 139 -15.85 7.03 -7.65
C GLY A 139 -16.70 6.90 -8.91
N THR A 140 -16.26 7.45 -10.04
CA THR A 140 -16.92 7.33 -11.35
C THR A 140 -15.99 6.82 -12.44
N ASP A 141 -14.70 7.08 -12.33
CA ASP A 141 -13.64 6.66 -13.25
C ASP A 141 -12.45 6.07 -12.46
N VAL A 142 -11.80 5.08 -13.06
CA VAL A 142 -10.62 4.41 -12.52
C VAL A 142 -9.47 4.66 -13.49
N LYS A 143 -8.65 5.65 -13.16
CA LYS A 143 -7.43 5.92 -13.91
C LYS A 143 -6.29 5.10 -13.35
N ARG A 144 -5.79 4.14 -14.13
CA ARG A 144 -4.58 3.38 -13.79
C ARG A 144 -3.40 3.92 -14.59
N VAL A 145 -2.35 4.34 -13.89
CA VAL A 145 -1.11 4.82 -14.50
C VAL A 145 -0.03 3.78 -14.28
N ALA A 146 0.59 3.35 -15.39
CA ALA A 146 1.78 2.51 -15.33
C ALA A 146 2.90 3.29 -14.64
N PHE A 147 3.40 2.73 -13.54
CA PHE A 147 4.55 3.30 -12.88
C PHE A 147 5.80 2.88 -13.66
N ARG A 148 6.40 3.81 -14.41
CA ARG A 148 7.66 3.60 -15.12
C ARG A 148 8.76 4.35 -14.40
N TRP A 149 9.77 3.61 -13.93
CA TRP A 149 11.02 4.21 -13.48
C TRP A 149 11.61 5.04 -14.62
N ALA A 150 11.98 6.29 -14.35
CA ALA A 150 12.82 7.03 -15.29
C ALA A 150 14.07 6.19 -15.56
N VAL A 151 14.32 5.84 -16.82
CA VAL A 151 15.59 5.26 -17.22
C VAL A 151 16.63 6.36 -16.98
N PRO A 152 17.69 6.15 -16.19
CA PRO A 152 18.76 7.13 -16.10
C PRO A 152 19.23 7.45 -17.53
N PRO A 153 19.43 8.72 -17.90
CA PRO A 153 19.98 9.03 -19.21
C PRO A 153 21.29 8.25 -19.35
N ALA A 154 21.35 7.38 -20.35
CA ALA A 154 22.58 6.66 -20.66
C ALA A 154 23.68 7.71 -20.79
N THR A 155 24.71 7.59 -19.97
CA THR A 155 25.93 8.38 -20.08
C THR A 155 26.45 8.15 -21.49
N GLN A 156 26.15 9.08 -22.42
CA GLN A 156 26.74 9.07 -23.73
C GLN A 156 28.24 9.17 -23.51
N GLY A 157 28.94 8.10 -23.87
CA GLY A 157 30.37 7.99 -23.72
C GLY A 157 31.04 9.23 -24.28
N ALA A 158 31.93 9.80 -23.47
CA ALA A 158 32.87 10.79 -23.93
C ALA A 158 33.59 10.22 -25.17
N SER A 159 33.24 10.75 -26.33
CA SER A 159 34.00 10.55 -27.56
C SER A 159 35.35 11.23 -27.34
N ALA A 160 36.34 10.45 -26.91
CA ALA A 160 37.74 10.86 -26.99
C ALA A 160 38.04 11.14 -28.47
N LYS A 161 38.17 12.42 -28.82
CA LYS A 161 38.78 12.83 -30.08
C LYS A 161 40.30 12.65 -29.92
N THR A 162 40.83 11.73 -30.71
CA THR A 162 42.24 11.63 -31.13
C THR A 162 42.80 12.94 -31.63
#